data_AF-A0A813FW19-F1
#
_entry.id   AF-A0A813FW19-F1
#
_cell.length_a   1.000
_cell.length_b   1.000
_cell.length_c   1.000
_cell.angle_alpha   90.00
_cell.angle_beta   90.00
_cell.angle_gamma   90.00
#
_symmetry.space_group_name_H-M   'P 1'
#
loop_
_entity.id
_entity.type
_entity.pdbx_description
1 polymer ?
#
loop_
_entity_poly.entity_id
_entity_poly.type
_entity_poly.pdbx_seq_one_letter_code
_entity_poly.pdbx_strand_id
1 'polypeptide(L)'
;MAALLLRAPKASAGRLATSAVLQSRQVPWRVVPLPHALDRRFCVAASGSAASAGHRDAAAAQPVRSEEDDAKWELVVEKWGQFKLLHKLTAEDFERFPREQALFQAEPRLRAESLTANSAGPDELDWWYTFDATVSMLRFADRITEPFTDVLLQDRLEDTNKPLAARFGIHFLEGKDLNKTGLHNLAVPREGAYVKMRMQVYFLTLHTWLIHRTQHRIQASEKLWGSAICALITRRAFEWEWVVVRLWLMIEDVPAMSITSELEDLMEYAFGLCKALDEAFETEAPDGTARALEQVELKEGQIGLLPRVKYCLWANMYSGVVPHDLPELHELTVYLVRQRLAMEAMPRNTFLTGRFNWQDLPLPEERVE
;
A
#
# COMPACT_ATOMS: atom_id res chain seq x y z
N MET A 1 -5.01 11.62 66.70
CA MET A 1 -5.00 10.24 67.22
C MET A 1 -4.58 9.30 66.10
N ALA A 2 -3.57 8.48 66.39
CA ALA A 2 -3.10 7.27 65.69
C ALA A 2 -2.61 7.38 64.24
N ALA A 3 -1.28 7.42 64.13
CA ALA A 3 -0.49 7.03 62.96
C ALA A 3 -0.58 5.52 62.70
N LEU A 4 -0.49 5.09 61.44
CA LEU A 4 -0.14 3.72 61.09
C LEU A 4 0.80 3.71 59.88
N LEU A 5 2.08 3.56 60.24
CA LEU A 5 3.23 3.19 59.44
C LEU A 5 3.06 1.76 58.90
N LEU A 6 3.30 1.53 57.61
CA LEU A 6 3.77 0.22 57.15
C LEU A 6 4.91 0.38 56.13
N ARG A 7 5.98 -0.35 56.46
CA ARG A 7 7.35 -0.33 55.95
C ARG A 7 7.48 -0.83 54.52
N ALA A 8 8.40 -0.19 53.78
CA ALA A 8 9.07 -0.75 52.61
C ALA A 8 10.16 -1.76 53.02
N PRO A 9 10.42 -2.81 52.21
CA PRO A 9 11.66 -3.55 52.30
C PRO A 9 12.73 -2.97 51.36
N LYS A 10 13.92 -2.71 51.92
CA LYS A 10 15.18 -2.51 51.22
C LYS A 10 15.86 -3.85 50.99
N ALA A 11 16.24 -4.14 49.74
CA ALA A 11 17.37 -4.98 49.31
C ALA A 11 17.42 -4.91 47.77
N SER A 12 18.53 -4.89 47.06
CA SER A 12 19.96 -4.82 47.35
C SER A 12 20.62 -4.41 46.03
N ALA A 13 21.74 -3.69 46.11
CA ALA A 13 22.50 -3.26 44.94
C ALA A 13 23.21 -4.47 44.28
N GLY A 14 22.87 -4.74 43.02
CA GLY A 14 23.62 -5.63 42.14
C GLY A 14 23.96 -4.88 40.85
N ARG A 15 25.22 -4.47 40.69
CA ARG A 15 25.76 -4.03 39.41
C ARG A 15 25.89 -5.25 38.51
N LEU A 16 25.26 -5.23 37.34
CA LEU A 16 25.74 -5.96 36.16
C LEU A 16 25.69 -5.02 34.96
N ALA A 17 26.81 -5.01 34.27
CA ALA A 17 27.17 -4.12 33.20
C ALA A 17 26.52 -4.52 31.87
N THR A 18 26.21 -3.49 31.08
CA THR A 18 26.42 -3.34 29.63
C THR A 18 26.13 -4.49 28.66
N SER A 19 25.43 -4.08 27.59
CA SER A 19 25.49 -4.59 26.22
C SER A 19 24.56 -5.76 25.89
N ALA A 20 23.36 -5.40 25.43
CA ALA A 20 22.62 -6.20 24.45
C ALA A 20 22.27 -5.29 23.28
N VAL A 21 23.16 -5.24 22.29
CA VAL A 21 22.83 -4.80 20.93
C VAL A 21 21.83 -5.80 20.39
N LEU A 22 20.54 -5.44 20.38
CA LEU A 22 19.52 -6.15 19.61
C LEU A 22 19.77 -5.83 18.13
N GLN A 23 20.67 -6.61 17.52
CA GLN A 23 20.77 -6.71 16.06
C GLN A 23 19.43 -7.23 15.55
N SER A 24 18.68 -6.34 14.90
CA SER A 24 17.53 -6.72 14.10
C SER A 24 18.00 -7.71 13.04
N ARG A 25 17.56 -8.96 13.16
CA ARG A 25 17.72 -9.95 12.11
C ARG A 25 16.87 -9.50 10.93
N GLN A 26 17.51 -8.86 9.96
CA GLN A 26 16.92 -8.58 8.66
C GLN A 26 16.64 -9.91 7.95
N VAL A 27 15.36 -10.17 7.71
CA VAL A 27 14.89 -11.24 6.83
C VAL A 27 15.05 -10.75 5.37
N PRO A 28 15.67 -11.53 4.47
CA PRO A 28 15.83 -11.17 3.07
C PRO A 28 14.59 -11.49 2.22
N TRP A 29 14.36 -10.70 1.18
CA TRP A 29 13.22 -10.86 0.27
C TRP A 29 13.64 -10.97 -1.17
N ARG A 30 12.82 -11.69 -1.95
CA ARG A 30 12.90 -11.89 -3.39
C ARG A 30 11.87 -10.99 -4.07
N VAL A 31 12.15 -10.55 -5.28
CA VAL A 31 11.07 -10.18 -6.21
C VAL A 31 11.12 -11.23 -7.31
N VAL A 32 10.07 -12.01 -7.43
CA VAL A 32 9.93 -12.97 -8.51
C VAL A 32 9.23 -12.23 -9.66
N PRO A 33 9.88 -12.03 -10.82
CA PRO A 33 9.18 -11.50 -11.99
C PRO A 33 8.06 -12.47 -12.39
N LEU A 34 6.97 -11.94 -12.97
CA LEU A 34 5.87 -12.76 -13.50
C LEU A 34 6.41 -13.98 -14.25
N PRO A 35 5.80 -15.17 -14.12
CA PRO A 35 5.93 -16.18 -15.15
C PRO A 35 5.36 -15.57 -16.45
N HIS A 36 6.22 -15.14 -17.37
CA HIS A 36 5.90 -14.52 -18.66
C HIS A 36 5.07 -15.42 -19.63
N ALA A 37 4.49 -16.52 -19.15
CA ALA A 37 3.74 -17.45 -19.98
C ALA A 37 2.34 -16.93 -20.38
N LEU A 38 1.82 -15.86 -19.78
CA LEU A 38 0.46 -15.38 -20.02
C LEU A 38 0.36 -14.06 -20.82
N ASP A 39 1.47 -13.38 -21.12
CA ASP A 39 1.42 -11.98 -21.55
C ASP A 39 1.56 -11.72 -23.08
N ARG A 40 1.65 -12.76 -23.91
CA ARG A 40 1.81 -12.59 -25.37
C ARG A 40 0.52 -12.53 -26.18
N ARG A 41 -0.66 -12.57 -25.56
CA ARG A 41 -1.94 -12.50 -26.29
C ARG A 41 -2.69 -11.18 -26.16
N PHE A 42 -2.25 -10.25 -25.31
CA PHE A 42 -3.02 -9.03 -25.00
C PHE A 42 -2.69 -7.80 -25.87
N CYS A 43 -1.78 -7.89 -26.84
CA CYS A 43 -1.41 -6.74 -27.70
C CYS A 43 -1.79 -6.84 -29.19
N VAL A 44 -2.61 -7.81 -29.63
CA VAL A 44 -3.10 -7.83 -31.02
C VAL A 44 -4.61 -8.06 -31.05
N ALA A 45 -5.38 -7.00 -30.81
CA ALA A 45 -6.80 -6.96 -31.15
C ALA A 45 -7.21 -5.55 -31.57
N ALA A 46 -6.59 -5.02 -32.62
CA ALA A 46 -7.10 -3.88 -33.38
C ALA A 46 -6.45 -3.77 -34.77
N SER A 47 -6.88 -4.60 -35.74
CA SER A 47 -7.03 -4.24 -37.16
C SER A 47 -7.42 -5.45 -38.04
N GLY A 48 -8.64 -5.40 -38.56
CA GLY A 48 -8.97 -5.63 -39.97
C GLY A 48 -8.65 -6.95 -40.70
N SER A 49 -9.74 -7.68 -40.98
CA SER A 49 -10.12 -8.26 -42.29
C SER A 49 -9.50 -9.59 -42.79
N ALA A 50 -10.44 -10.48 -43.15
CA ALA A 50 -10.37 -11.81 -43.74
C ALA A 50 -9.47 -11.98 -44.98
N ALA A 51 -8.80 -13.14 -45.10
CA ALA A 51 -9.08 -14.18 -46.11
C ALA A 51 -8.08 -15.39 -46.06
N SER A 52 -8.66 -16.58 -46.26
CA SER A 52 -8.13 -17.83 -46.85
C SER A 52 -6.90 -18.57 -46.28
N ALA A 53 -7.20 -19.78 -45.76
CA ALA A 53 -6.67 -21.10 -46.12
C ALA A 53 -5.17 -21.30 -46.42
N GLY A 54 -4.53 -22.24 -45.71
CA GLY A 54 -3.33 -22.91 -46.23
C GLY A 54 -2.42 -23.56 -45.18
N HIS A 55 -2.30 -24.87 -45.29
CA HIS A 55 -1.43 -25.81 -44.60
C HIS A 55 0.08 -25.45 -44.51
N ARG A 56 0.72 -25.95 -43.43
CA ARG A 56 2.11 -26.48 -43.27
C ARG A 56 3.28 -25.56 -42.85
N ASP A 57 3.98 -26.09 -41.85
CA ASP A 57 5.42 -26.03 -41.55
C ASP A 57 6.13 -24.67 -41.60
N ALA A 58 6.24 -24.03 -40.43
CA ALA A 58 7.32 -23.08 -40.16
C ALA A 58 7.82 -23.30 -38.74
N ALA A 59 9.07 -23.80 -38.64
CA ALA A 59 9.83 -23.80 -37.41
C ALA A 59 9.90 -22.35 -36.90
N ALA A 60 9.20 -22.08 -35.80
CA ALA A 60 9.18 -20.77 -35.18
C ALA A 60 10.59 -20.47 -34.66
N ALA A 61 11.28 -19.56 -35.35
CA ALA A 61 12.43 -18.87 -34.82
C ALA A 61 12.07 -18.31 -33.45
N GLN A 62 12.73 -18.78 -32.40
CA GLN A 62 12.70 -18.11 -31.11
C GLN A 62 13.20 -16.67 -31.37
N PRO A 63 12.46 -15.63 -30.94
CA PRO A 63 12.97 -14.28 -31.04
C PRO A 63 14.25 -14.24 -30.20
N VAL A 64 15.36 -13.87 -30.84
CA VAL A 64 16.61 -13.56 -30.19
C VAL A 64 16.30 -12.44 -29.20
N ARG A 65 16.30 -12.78 -27.91
CA ARG A 65 16.27 -11.82 -26.80
C ARG A 65 17.42 -10.83 -27.02
N SER A 66 17.12 -9.54 -27.09
CA SER A 66 18.16 -8.53 -26.92
C SER A 66 18.61 -8.56 -25.47
N GLU A 67 19.92 -8.56 -25.22
CA GLU A 67 20.50 -8.52 -23.87
C GLU A 67 20.08 -7.25 -23.07
N GLU A 68 19.47 -6.26 -23.72
CA GLU A 68 18.99 -5.01 -23.13
C GLU A 68 17.76 -5.20 -22.20
N ASP A 69 16.85 -6.13 -22.49
CA ASP A 69 15.66 -6.35 -21.64
C ASP A 69 16.01 -7.08 -20.33
N ASP A 70 17.04 -7.92 -20.35
CA ASP A 70 17.56 -8.61 -19.16
C ASP A 70 18.43 -7.68 -18.29
N ALA A 71 18.82 -6.49 -18.77
CA ALA A 71 19.63 -5.51 -18.05
C ALA A 71 18.84 -4.61 -17.07
N LYS A 72 17.50 -4.63 -17.11
CA LYS A 72 16.63 -3.76 -16.31
C LYS A 72 16.52 -4.20 -14.83
N TRP A 73 16.82 -5.46 -14.56
CA TRP A 73 16.68 -6.07 -13.24
C TRP A 73 18.03 -6.61 -12.78
N GLU A 74 18.74 -5.90 -11.91
CA GLU A 74 19.92 -6.48 -11.27
C GLU A 74 19.52 -7.22 -10.01
N LEU A 75 19.84 -8.51 -10.00
CA LEU A 75 19.67 -9.39 -8.87
C LEU A 75 20.90 -9.21 -7.96
N VAL A 76 20.83 -8.28 -7.00
CA VAL A 76 21.95 -8.03 -6.10
C VAL A 76 21.94 -9.08 -4.98
N VAL A 77 22.96 -9.93 -4.96
CA VAL A 77 23.18 -10.93 -3.91
C VAL A 77 23.96 -10.29 -2.77
N GLU A 78 23.27 -9.78 -1.75
CA GLU A 78 23.94 -9.15 -0.60
C GLU A 78 24.52 -10.20 0.37
N LYS A 79 23.89 -11.36 0.52
CA LYS A 79 24.37 -12.55 1.27
C LYS A 79 23.77 -13.83 0.69
N TRP A 80 24.34 -14.99 1.01
CA TRP A 80 23.82 -16.30 0.60
C TRP A 80 22.30 -16.42 0.92
N GLY A 81 21.48 -16.47 -0.12
CA GLY A 81 20.01 -16.56 -0.03
C GLY A 81 19.25 -15.24 0.01
N GLN A 82 19.92 -14.08 -0.12
CA GLN A 82 19.30 -12.75 -0.16
C GLN A 82 19.40 -12.16 -1.56
N PHE A 83 18.27 -11.98 -2.25
CA PHE A 83 18.21 -11.50 -3.63
C PHE A 83 17.40 -10.21 -3.71
N LYS A 84 18.06 -9.05 -3.66
CA LYS A 84 17.37 -7.76 -3.80
C LYS A 84 17.16 -7.49 -5.29
N LEU A 85 15.91 -7.49 -5.75
CA LEU A 85 15.58 -6.99 -7.10
C LEU A 85 15.47 -5.47 -6.99
N LEU A 86 16.60 -4.80 -7.19
CA LEU A 86 16.61 -3.35 -7.33
C LEU A 86 16.27 -3.06 -8.79
N HIS A 87 15.10 -2.47 -9.04
CA HIS A 87 14.90 -1.84 -10.33
C HIS A 87 15.88 -0.67 -10.40
N LYS A 88 16.96 -0.85 -11.17
CA LYS A 88 17.94 0.19 -11.38
C LYS A 88 17.25 1.33 -12.09
N LEU A 89 17.42 2.53 -11.55
CA LEU A 89 17.06 3.74 -12.26
C LEU A 89 17.93 3.80 -13.52
N THR A 90 17.28 3.83 -14.66
CA THR A 90 17.96 3.99 -15.94
C THR A 90 18.32 5.46 -16.16
N ALA A 91 19.24 5.75 -17.08
CA ALA A 91 19.55 7.14 -17.46
C ALA A 91 18.30 7.88 -17.94
N GLU A 92 17.41 7.19 -18.66
CA GLU A 92 16.12 7.73 -19.13
C GLU A 92 15.21 8.14 -17.98
N ASP A 93 15.21 7.40 -16.86
CA ASP A 93 14.44 7.76 -15.67
C ASP A 93 14.94 9.09 -15.07
N PHE A 94 16.26 9.29 -15.00
CA PHE A 94 16.86 10.53 -14.52
C PHE A 94 16.57 11.74 -15.42
N GLU A 95 16.42 11.54 -16.72
CA GLU A 95 15.99 12.59 -17.65
C GLU A 95 14.49 12.90 -17.52
N ARG A 96 13.68 11.90 -17.17
CA ARG A 96 12.22 12.03 -17.00
C ARG A 96 11.84 12.73 -15.70
N PHE A 97 12.53 12.44 -14.60
CA PHE A 97 12.14 12.92 -13.27
C PHE A 97 12.02 14.43 -13.13
N PRO A 98 12.93 15.27 -13.67
CA PRO A 98 12.75 16.73 -13.60
C PRO A 98 11.47 17.21 -14.29
N ARG A 99 11.08 16.58 -15.40
CA ARG A 99 9.85 16.92 -16.13
C ARG A 99 8.62 16.51 -15.33
N GLU A 100 8.63 15.31 -14.76
CA GLU A 100 7.54 14.84 -13.89
C GLU A 100 7.41 15.72 -12.65
N GLN A 101 8.52 16.09 -12.02
CA GLN A 101 8.53 16.98 -10.86
C GLN A 101 7.88 18.33 -11.19
N ALA A 102 8.22 18.93 -12.34
CA ALA A 102 7.61 20.18 -12.78
C ALA A 102 6.10 20.04 -13.04
N LEU A 103 5.66 18.94 -13.67
CA LEU A 103 4.24 18.66 -13.89
C LEU A 103 3.49 18.54 -12.56
N PHE A 104 4.07 17.85 -11.59
CA PHE A 104 3.46 17.68 -10.28
C PHE A 104 3.47 18.95 -9.43
N GLN A 105 4.50 19.80 -9.52
CA GLN A 105 4.51 21.11 -8.86
C GLN A 105 3.41 22.04 -9.40
N ALA A 106 3.03 21.85 -10.68
CA ALA A 106 1.92 22.57 -11.28
C ALA A 106 0.54 22.05 -10.86
N GLU A 107 0.44 20.89 -10.20
CA GLU A 107 -0.83 20.24 -9.85
C GLU A 107 -1.53 20.98 -8.69
N PRO A 108 -2.67 21.68 -8.94
CA PRO A 108 -3.36 22.44 -7.89
C PRO A 108 -3.89 21.56 -6.75
N ARG A 109 -4.21 20.29 -7.01
CA ARG A 109 -4.78 19.35 -6.02
C ARG A 109 -3.80 18.90 -4.94
N LEU A 110 -2.52 19.20 -5.09
CA LEU A 110 -1.48 18.90 -4.10
C LEU A 110 -1.12 20.10 -3.22
N ARG A 111 -1.73 21.26 -3.47
CA ARG A 111 -1.51 22.46 -2.66
C ARG A 111 -2.26 22.33 -1.32
N ALA A 112 -1.67 22.89 -0.26
CA ALA A 112 -2.25 22.86 1.08
C ALA A 112 -3.67 23.44 1.13
N GLU A 113 -3.96 24.46 0.31
CA GLU A 113 -5.29 25.09 0.17
C GLU A 113 -6.38 24.14 -0.33
N SER A 114 -6.00 23.09 -1.06
CA SER A 114 -6.93 22.13 -1.65
C SER A 114 -7.34 21.00 -0.70
N LEU A 115 -6.69 20.91 0.47
CA LEU A 115 -7.06 19.98 1.52
C LEU A 115 -8.24 20.59 2.27
N THR A 116 -9.42 19.97 2.17
CA THR A 116 -10.53 20.36 3.04
C THR A 116 -10.08 20.12 4.46
N ALA A 117 -10.17 21.15 5.30
CA ALA A 117 -9.92 21.01 6.71
C ALA A 117 -10.89 19.95 7.23
N ASN A 118 -10.38 18.77 7.56
CA ASN A 118 -11.14 17.80 8.35
C ASN A 118 -11.52 18.56 9.62
N SER A 119 -12.78 18.98 9.73
CA SER A 119 -13.26 19.87 10.76
C SER A 119 -13.25 19.11 12.08
N ALA A 120 -12.09 19.05 12.72
CA ALA A 120 -11.97 18.61 14.07
C ALA A 120 -12.59 19.69 14.95
N GLY A 121 -13.70 19.34 15.60
CA GLY A 121 -14.11 20.08 16.79
C GLY A 121 -12.97 20.11 17.80
N PRO A 122 -12.99 21.05 18.75
CA PRO A 122 -11.98 21.11 19.81
C PRO A 122 -12.07 19.84 20.68
N ASP A 123 -11.23 18.85 20.39
CA ASP A 123 -11.23 17.56 21.09
C ASP A 123 -10.32 17.60 22.33
N GLU A 124 -10.93 17.76 23.51
CA GLU A 124 -10.40 17.16 24.72
C GLU A 124 -10.50 15.62 24.62
N LEU A 125 -9.54 14.92 25.22
CA LEU A 125 -9.52 13.46 25.25
C LEU A 125 -10.73 12.95 26.05
N ASP A 126 -11.75 12.43 25.38
CA ASP A 126 -12.94 11.92 26.04
C ASP A 126 -12.57 10.71 26.92
N TRP A 127 -12.96 10.75 28.20
CA TRP A 127 -12.79 9.63 29.12
C TRP A 127 -13.49 8.37 28.60
N TRP A 128 -14.56 8.53 27.81
CA TRP A 128 -15.20 7.42 27.10
C TRP A 128 -14.28 6.71 26.13
N TYR A 129 -13.48 7.45 25.37
CA TYR A 129 -12.49 6.85 24.46
C TYR A 129 -11.46 6.01 25.23
N THR A 130 -10.98 6.52 26.37
CA THR A 130 -10.03 5.78 27.20
C THR A 130 -10.64 4.49 27.76
N PHE A 131 -11.93 4.54 28.13
CA PHE A 131 -12.67 3.36 28.57
C PHE A 131 -12.84 2.34 27.44
N ASP A 132 -13.33 2.76 26.27
CA ASP A 132 -13.50 1.88 25.09
C ASP A 132 -12.16 1.29 24.63
N ALA A 133 -11.07 2.06 24.72
CA ALA A 133 -9.72 1.57 24.48
C ALA A 133 -9.30 0.48 25.44
N THR A 134 -9.60 0.67 26.72
CA THR A 134 -9.29 -0.31 27.76
C THR A 134 -10.09 -1.60 27.54
N VAL A 135 -11.38 -1.49 27.24
CA VAL A 135 -12.26 -2.63 26.91
C VAL A 135 -11.74 -3.39 25.69
N SER A 136 -11.33 -2.67 24.64
CA SER A 136 -10.78 -3.24 23.41
C SER A 136 -9.44 -3.93 23.63
N MET A 137 -8.54 -3.32 24.40
CA MET A 137 -7.26 -3.94 24.77
C MET A 137 -7.41 -5.18 25.65
N LEU A 138 -8.42 -5.21 26.50
CA LEU A 138 -8.78 -6.39 27.30
C LEU A 138 -9.56 -7.45 26.51
N ARG A 139 -9.82 -7.21 25.20
CA ARG A 139 -10.51 -8.11 24.27
C ARG A 139 -11.94 -8.45 24.68
N PHE A 140 -12.62 -7.56 25.40
CA PHE A 140 -14.02 -7.75 25.75
C PHE A 140 -14.97 -7.37 24.61
N ALA A 141 -14.62 -6.35 23.83
CA ALA A 141 -15.32 -5.93 22.61
C ALA A 141 -14.36 -5.12 21.73
N ASP A 142 -14.40 -5.24 20.40
CA ASP A 142 -13.49 -4.53 19.50
C ASP A 142 -14.08 -3.19 19.02
N ARG A 143 -14.20 -2.23 19.93
CA ARG A 143 -14.84 -0.93 19.64
C ARG A 143 -13.91 0.09 18.99
N ILE A 144 -12.60 -0.15 19.06
CA ILE A 144 -11.59 0.75 18.52
C ILE A 144 -11.25 0.45 17.07
N THR A 145 -11.21 -0.81 16.68
CA THR A 145 -10.73 -1.18 15.33
C THR A 145 -11.86 -1.41 14.35
N GLU A 146 -13.10 -1.56 14.84
CA GLU A 146 -14.31 -1.62 14.01
C GLU A 146 -14.45 -0.38 13.11
N PRO A 147 -14.30 0.89 13.59
CA PRO A 147 -14.34 2.05 12.71
C PRO A 147 -13.29 2.04 11.59
N PHE A 148 -12.08 1.54 11.86
CA PHE A 148 -11.04 1.44 10.84
C PHE A 148 -11.35 0.34 9.82
N THR A 149 -11.96 -0.73 10.30
CA THR A 149 -12.41 -1.83 9.45
C THR A 149 -13.54 -1.34 8.53
N ASP A 150 -14.51 -0.60 9.05
CA ASP A 150 -15.59 0.00 8.27
C ASP A 150 -15.05 1.04 7.29
N VAL A 151 -14.17 1.96 7.71
CA VAL A 151 -13.53 2.93 6.80
C VAL A 151 -12.66 2.25 5.71
N LEU A 152 -12.10 1.07 5.98
CA LEU A 152 -11.37 0.26 4.98
C LEU A 152 -12.32 -0.56 4.09
N LEU A 153 -13.41 -1.11 4.62
CA LEU A 153 -14.37 -1.95 3.92
C LEU A 153 -15.44 -1.18 3.19
N GLN A 154 -16.24 -0.48 3.98
CA GLN A 154 -17.43 0.22 3.54
C GLN A 154 -16.96 1.28 2.57
N ASP A 155 -16.10 2.20 2.99
CA ASP A 155 -15.74 3.26 2.07
C ASP A 155 -14.99 2.71 0.85
N ARG A 156 -13.88 1.97 1.01
CA ARG A 156 -13.01 1.68 -0.16
C ARG A 156 -13.45 0.54 -1.06
N LEU A 157 -14.26 -0.39 -0.57
CA LEU A 157 -14.67 -1.55 -1.34
C LEU A 157 -16.16 -1.55 -1.69
N GLU A 158 -16.92 -0.54 -1.26
CA GLU A 158 -18.31 -0.35 -1.71
C GLU A 158 -18.42 0.12 -3.16
N ASP A 159 -19.63 -0.09 -3.70
CA ASP A 159 -20.02 0.31 -5.04
C ASP A 159 -19.81 1.81 -5.31
N THR A 160 -19.91 2.63 -4.27
CA THR A 160 -19.70 4.09 -4.31
C THR A 160 -18.30 4.49 -4.76
N ASN A 161 -17.28 3.68 -4.45
CA ASN A 161 -15.87 3.96 -4.79
C ASN A 161 -15.35 3.19 -6.02
N LYS A 162 -16.19 2.40 -6.68
CA LYS A 162 -15.87 1.79 -7.98
C LYS A 162 -15.49 2.82 -9.05
N PRO A 163 -16.18 3.98 -9.19
CA PRO A 163 -15.78 5.00 -10.16
C PRO A 163 -14.40 5.59 -9.86
N LEU A 164 -14.06 5.77 -8.57
CA LEU A 164 -12.76 6.28 -8.17
C LEU A 164 -11.64 5.29 -8.55
N ALA A 165 -11.77 4.01 -8.19
CA ALA A 165 -10.78 3.00 -8.53
C ALA A 165 -10.62 2.81 -10.05
N ALA A 166 -11.71 2.92 -10.81
CA ALA A 166 -11.67 2.85 -12.27
C ALA A 166 -10.79 3.95 -12.89
N ARG A 167 -10.67 5.13 -12.25
CA ARG A 167 -9.75 6.21 -12.69
C ARG A 167 -8.28 5.84 -12.56
N PHE A 168 -7.96 4.83 -11.77
CA PHE A 168 -6.62 4.28 -11.61
C PHE A 168 -6.43 3.01 -12.45
N GLY A 169 -7.40 2.64 -13.29
CA GLY A 169 -7.41 1.38 -14.02
C GLY A 169 -7.65 0.15 -13.13
N ILE A 170 -8.17 0.35 -11.90
CA ILE A 170 -8.41 -0.70 -10.93
C ILE A 170 -9.87 -1.14 -11.07
N HIS A 171 -10.07 -2.35 -11.55
CA HIS A 171 -11.39 -2.94 -11.72
C HIS A 171 -11.70 -3.86 -10.55
N PHE A 172 -12.87 -3.66 -9.93
CA PHE A 172 -13.37 -4.51 -8.85
C PHE A 172 -13.77 -5.91 -9.32
N LEU A 173 -13.72 -6.89 -8.41
CA LEU A 173 -14.17 -8.26 -8.69
C LEU A 173 -15.69 -8.23 -8.86
N GLU A 174 -16.19 -8.78 -9.96
CA GLU A 174 -17.63 -8.89 -10.20
C GLU A 174 -18.20 -10.02 -9.35
N GLY A 175 -19.22 -9.69 -8.56
CA GLY A 175 -19.78 -10.55 -7.50
C GLY A 175 -20.11 -11.96 -7.98
N LYS A 176 -19.33 -12.93 -7.49
CA LYS A 176 -19.84 -14.29 -7.31
C LYS A 176 -20.27 -14.40 -5.86
N ASP A 177 -21.48 -14.89 -5.64
CA ASP A 177 -21.93 -15.21 -4.29
C ASP A 177 -21.00 -16.26 -3.67
N LEU A 178 -20.48 -15.96 -2.47
CA LEU A 178 -19.78 -16.92 -1.60
C LEU A 178 -20.64 -18.16 -1.29
N ASN A 179 -21.95 -18.07 -1.51
CA ASN A 179 -22.91 -19.16 -1.36
C ASN A 179 -22.88 -20.19 -2.49
N LYS A 180 -21.94 -20.12 -3.46
CA LYS A 180 -21.76 -21.19 -4.44
C LYS A 180 -21.41 -22.49 -3.73
N THR A 181 -22.38 -23.40 -3.69
CA THR A 181 -22.40 -24.71 -3.02
C THR A 181 -21.48 -25.77 -3.64
N GLY A 182 -20.35 -25.35 -4.21
CA GLY A 182 -19.37 -26.27 -4.75
C GLY A 182 -18.08 -25.55 -5.09
N LEU A 183 -17.13 -25.51 -4.13
CA LEU A 183 -15.71 -25.45 -4.46
C LEU A 183 -15.38 -26.74 -5.23
N HIS A 184 -15.75 -26.78 -6.50
CA HIS A 184 -15.35 -27.86 -7.37
C HIS A 184 -13.87 -27.65 -7.68
N ASN A 185 -13.03 -28.60 -7.26
CA ASN A 185 -11.57 -28.65 -7.49
C ASN A 185 -11.13 -28.57 -8.97
N LEU A 186 -12.08 -28.35 -9.90
CA LEU A 186 -11.88 -28.24 -11.34
C LEU A 186 -12.04 -26.80 -11.85
N ALA A 187 -12.50 -25.87 -11.01
CA ALA A 187 -12.58 -24.47 -11.40
C ALA A 187 -11.17 -23.88 -11.45
N VAL A 188 -10.84 -23.24 -12.57
CA VAL A 188 -9.58 -22.53 -12.79
C VAL A 188 -9.92 -21.04 -12.85
N PRO A 189 -9.13 -20.16 -12.22
CA PRO A 189 -9.33 -18.71 -12.32
C PRO A 189 -9.42 -18.28 -13.79
N ARG A 190 -10.33 -17.34 -14.08
CA ARG A 190 -10.44 -16.78 -15.43
C ARG A 190 -9.16 -16.02 -15.79
N GLU A 191 -8.79 -16.07 -17.06
CA GLU A 191 -7.65 -15.29 -17.59
C GLU A 191 -7.84 -13.80 -17.24
N GLY A 192 -6.83 -13.20 -16.61
CA GLY A 192 -6.86 -11.80 -16.17
C GLY A 192 -7.61 -11.51 -14.86
N ALA A 193 -8.38 -12.45 -14.30
CA ALA A 193 -9.08 -12.22 -13.02
C ALA A 193 -8.10 -12.07 -11.86
N TYR A 194 -7.03 -12.87 -11.86
CA TYR A 194 -5.94 -12.76 -10.88
C TYR A 194 -5.24 -11.40 -10.93
N VAL A 195 -5.08 -10.82 -12.12
CA VAL A 195 -4.47 -9.48 -12.29
C VAL A 195 -5.37 -8.40 -11.69
N LYS A 196 -6.68 -8.46 -11.95
CA LYS A 196 -7.67 -7.54 -11.38
C LYS A 196 -7.73 -7.65 -9.84
N MET A 197 -7.79 -8.88 -9.33
CA MET A 197 -7.73 -9.15 -7.89
C MET A 197 -6.45 -8.58 -7.29
N ARG A 198 -5.29 -8.83 -7.89
CA ARG A 198 -4.00 -8.33 -7.40
C ARG A 198 -3.94 -6.81 -7.35
N MET A 199 -4.46 -6.12 -8.36
CA MET A 199 -4.54 -4.65 -8.33
C MET A 199 -5.46 -4.13 -7.22
N GLN A 200 -6.58 -4.81 -6.95
CA GLN A 200 -7.44 -4.49 -5.80
C GLN A 200 -6.74 -4.76 -4.46
N VAL A 201 -5.97 -5.84 -4.36
CA VAL A 201 -5.16 -6.13 -3.17
C VAL A 201 -4.18 -4.99 -2.94
N TYR A 202 -3.41 -4.57 -3.95
CA TYR A 202 -2.51 -3.42 -3.79
C TYR A 202 -3.23 -2.13 -3.45
N PHE A 203 -4.40 -1.88 -4.03
CA PHE A 203 -5.21 -0.72 -3.65
C PHE A 203 -5.59 -0.77 -2.18
N LEU A 204 -6.05 -1.92 -1.68
CA LEU A 204 -6.37 -2.13 -0.27
C LEU A 204 -5.13 -1.94 0.61
N THR A 205 -4.01 -2.56 0.24
CA THR A 205 -2.72 -2.43 0.93
C THR A 205 -2.25 -0.98 1.01
N LEU A 206 -2.45 -0.16 -0.02
CA LEU A 206 -2.10 1.28 0.02
C LEU A 206 -2.85 2.01 1.13
N HIS A 207 -4.13 1.69 1.36
CA HIS A 207 -4.93 2.30 2.43
C HIS A 207 -4.51 1.80 3.80
N THR A 208 -4.27 0.49 3.93
CA THR A 208 -3.71 -0.07 5.17
C THR A 208 -2.36 0.56 5.48
N TRP A 209 -1.49 0.75 4.49
CA TRP A 209 -0.18 1.39 4.62
C TRP A 209 -0.31 2.85 5.08
N LEU A 210 -1.26 3.61 4.52
CA LEU A 210 -1.54 4.99 4.93
C LEU A 210 -1.92 5.08 6.43
N ILE A 211 -2.79 4.16 6.89
CA ILE A 211 -3.15 4.04 8.31
C ILE A 211 -1.94 3.65 9.15
N HIS A 212 -1.23 2.60 8.73
CA HIS A 212 -0.04 2.08 9.40
C HIS A 212 1.01 3.18 9.61
N ARG A 213 1.32 3.96 8.57
CA ARG A 213 2.35 4.98 8.72
C ARG A 213 1.87 6.21 9.50
N THR A 214 0.58 6.55 9.42
CA THR A 214 0.01 7.61 10.28
C THR A 214 0.07 7.20 11.76
N GLN A 215 -0.24 5.93 12.02
CA GLN A 215 -0.11 5.31 13.33
C GLN A 215 1.34 5.39 13.84
N HIS A 216 2.34 5.03 13.03
CA HIS A 216 3.75 5.07 13.44
C HIS A 216 4.20 6.47 13.86
N ARG A 217 3.77 7.49 13.11
CA ARG A 217 4.04 8.89 13.45
C ARG A 217 3.45 9.28 14.81
N ILE A 218 2.18 8.92 15.06
CA ILE A 218 1.51 9.21 16.33
C ILE A 218 2.22 8.45 17.46
N GLN A 219 2.49 7.16 17.28
CA GLN A 219 3.15 6.30 18.26
C GLN A 219 4.51 6.85 18.71
N ALA A 220 5.29 7.47 17.82
CA ALA A 220 6.58 8.08 18.19
C ALA A 220 6.45 9.18 19.25
N SER A 221 5.29 9.84 19.33
CA SER A 221 4.98 10.87 20.34
C SER A 221 4.24 10.34 21.58
N GLU A 222 3.76 9.10 21.53
CA GLU A 222 2.92 8.51 22.58
C GLU A 222 3.71 7.85 23.71
N LYS A 223 3.10 7.83 24.90
CA LYS A 223 3.54 6.97 26.01
C LYS A 223 3.08 5.53 25.78
N LEU A 224 3.50 4.63 26.67
CA LEU A 224 3.23 3.17 26.58
C LEU A 224 1.78 2.83 26.22
N TRP A 225 0.80 3.50 26.85
CA TRP A 225 -0.62 3.24 26.62
C TRP A 225 -1.07 3.59 25.19
N GLY A 226 -0.80 4.83 24.74
CA GLY A 226 -1.12 5.25 23.38
C GLY A 226 -0.40 4.41 22.32
N SER A 227 0.85 4.02 22.60
CA SER A 227 1.60 3.10 21.76
C SER A 227 0.94 1.72 21.65
N ALA A 228 0.32 1.21 22.71
CA ALA A 228 -0.35 -0.09 22.69
C ALA A 228 -1.65 -0.04 21.87
N ILE A 229 -2.42 1.05 21.97
CA ILE A 229 -3.62 1.29 21.15
C ILE A 229 -3.22 1.37 19.67
N CYS A 230 -2.19 2.14 19.37
CA CYS A 230 -1.65 2.28 18.02
C CYS A 230 -1.23 0.91 17.44
N ALA A 231 -0.53 0.08 18.20
CA ALA A 231 -0.15 -1.27 17.78
C ALA A 231 -1.38 -2.17 17.56
N LEU A 232 -2.43 -2.03 18.38
CA LEU A 232 -3.67 -2.77 18.23
C LEU A 232 -4.38 -2.42 16.91
N ILE A 233 -4.52 -1.13 16.60
CA ILE A 233 -5.15 -0.64 15.35
C ILE A 233 -4.43 -1.22 14.13
N THR A 234 -3.11 -1.05 14.04
CA THR A 234 -2.31 -1.55 12.90
C THR A 234 -2.41 -3.06 12.76
N ARG A 235 -2.30 -3.80 13.87
CA ARG A 235 -2.42 -5.26 13.84
C ARG A 235 -3.77 -5.69 13.30
N ARG A 236 -4.85 -5.07 13.76
CA ARG A 236 -6.21 -5.40 13.32
C ARG A 236 -6.45 -5.04 11.87
N ALA A 237 -5.97 -3.89 11.41
CA ALA A 237 -6.08 -3.49 10.02
C ALA A 237 -5.43 -4.51 9.07
N PHE A 238 -4.21 -4.96 9.37
CA PHE A 238 -3.54 -6.00 8.57
C PHE A 238 -4.19 -7.38 8.71
N GLU A 239 -4.55 -7.81 9.93
CA GLU A 239 -5.27 -9.09 10.13
C GLU A 239 -6.54 -9.11 9.28
N TRP A 240 -7.27 -8.00 9.27
CA TRP A 240 -8.51 -7.84 8.56
C TRP A 240 -8.30 -7.82 7.03
N GLU A 241 -7.32 -7.05 6.53
CA GLU A 241 -6.94 -7.02 5.10
C GLU A 241 -6.73 -8.45 4.57
N TRP A 242 -5.91 -9.25 5.25
CA TRP A 242 -5.58 -10.60 4.79
C TRP A 242 -6.75 -11.58 4.87
N VAL A 243 -7.69 -11.37 5.80
CA VAL A 243 -8.94 -12.14 5.82
C VAL A 243 -9.75 -11.85 4.56
N VAL A 244 -9.83 -10.59 4.11
CA VAL A 244 -10.53 -10.22 2.88
C VAL A 244 -9.83 -10.72 1.63
N VAL A 245 -8.51 -10.56 1.52
CA VAL A 245 -7.76 -11.12 0.38
C VAL A 245 -7.98 -12.62 0.27
N ARG A 246 -8.02 -13.34 1.41
CA ARG A 246 -8.33 -14.76 1.43
C ARG A 246 -9.75 -15.08 0.91
N LEU A 247 -10.74 -14.25 1.23
CA LEU A 247 -12.09 -14.37 0.69
C LEU A 247 -12.12 -14.12 -0.82
N TRP A 248 -11.36 -13.13 -1.32
CA TRP A 248 -11.24 -12.88 -2.76
C TRP A 248 -10.58 -14.04 -3.51
N LEU A 249 -9.54 -14.66 -2.94
CA LEU A 249 -8.94 -15.88 -3.50
C LEU A 249 -9.98 -17.01 -3.63
N MET A 250 -10.84 -17.18 -2.62
CA MET A 250 -11.94 -18.16 -2.68
C MET A 250 -12.98 -17.80 -3.76
N ILE A 251 -13.33 -16.52 -3.91
CA ILE A 251 -14.27 -16.03 -4.94
C ILE A 251 -13.71 -16.24 -6.35
N GLU A 252 -12.40 -16.07 -6.54
CA GLU A 252 -11.74 -16.27 -7.83
C GLU A 252 -11.42 -17.73 -8.15
N ASP A 253 -12.06 -18.67 -7.44
CA ASP A 253 -11.92 -20.10 -7.64
C ASP A 253 -10.46 -20.59 -7.50
N VAL A 254 -9.65 -19.93 -6.66
CA VAL A 254 -8.31 -20.42 -6.33
C VAL A 254 -8.45 -21.71 -5.50
N PRO A 255 -7.78 -22.81 -5.88
CA PRO A 255 -7.89 -24.08 -5.16
C PRO A 255 -7.56 -23.94 -3.67
N ALA A 256 -8.39 -24.50 -2.78
CA ALA A 256 -8.20 -24.39 -1.33
C ALA A 256 -6.81 -24.84 -0.85
N MET A 257 -6.20 -25.80 -1.55
CA MET A 257 -4.85 -26.30 -1.26
C MET A 257 -3.72 -25.30 -1.60
N SER A 258 -3.97 -24.34 -2.51
CA SER A 258 -3.00 -23.32 -2.92
C SER A 258 -3.28 -21.94 -2.30
N ILE A 259 -4.45 -21.72 -1.68
CA ILE A 259 -4.79 -20.41 -1.08
C ILE A 259 -3.71 -19.92 -0.12
N THR A 260 -3.14 -20.80 0.71
CA THR A 260 -2.11 -20.38 1.69
C THR A 260 -0.83 -19.91 1.00
N SER A 261 -0.33 -20.65 0.01
CA SER A 261 0.89 -20.24 -0.71
C SER A 261 0.66 -18.98 -1.55
N GLU A 262 -0.49 -18.89 -2.23
CA GLU A 262 -0.86 -17.69 -3.01
C GLU A 262 -1.01 -16.45 -2.11
N LEU A 263 -1.59 -16.63 -0.91
CA LEU A 263 -1.70 -15.55 0.07
C LEU A 263 -0.32 -15.13 0.57
N GLU A 264 0.58 -16.07 0.87
CA GLU A 264 1.97 -15.77 1.28
C GLU A 264 2.71 -14.98 0.20
N ASP A 265 2.58 -15.37 -1.07
CA ASP A 265 3.18 -14.67 -2.19
C ASP A 265 2.61 -13.24 -2.31
N LEU A 266 1.28 -13.09 -2.27
CA LEU A 266 0.63 -11.76 -2.31
C LEU A 266 1.06 -10.87 -1.14
N MET A 267 1.20 -11.44 0.07
CA MET A 267 1.70 -10.74 1.24
C MET A 267 3.14 -10.24 1.02
N GLU A 268 4.04 -11.07 0.47
CA GLU A 268 5.42 -10.66 0.18
C GLU A 268 5.45 -9.46 -0.77
N TYR A 269 4.66 -9.47 -1.85
CA TYR A 269 4.59 -8.34 -2.79
C TYR A 269 3.98 -7.08 -2.17
N ALA A 270 2.90 -7.22 -1.42
CA ALA A 270 2.24 -6.10 -0.75
C ALA A 270 3.16 -5.42 0.28
N PHE A 271 3.89 -6.21 1.08
CA PHE A 271 4.90 -5.66 1.98
C PHE A 271 6.09 -5.05 1.23
N GLY A 272 6.46 -5.61 0.07
CA GLY A 272 7.44 -5.01 -0.83
C GLY A 272 7.05 -3.60 -1.28
N LEU A 273 5.78 -3.41 -1.68
CA LEU A 273 5.22 -2.10 -2.02
C LEU A 273 5.27 -1.14 -0.81
N CYS A 274 4.78 -1.55 0.35
CA CYS A 274 4.81 -0.73 1.57
C CYS A 274 6.22 -0.24 1.91
N LYS A 275 7.19 -1.15 1.87
CA LYS A 275 8.60 -0.82 2.14
C LYS A 275 9.17 0.14 1.11
N ALA A 276 8.87 -0.06 -0.18
CA ALA A 276 9.34 0.83 -1.25
C ALA A 276 8.76 2.25 -1.09
N LEU A 277 7.53 2.36 -0.61
CA LEU A 277 6.93 3.65 -0.25
C LEU A 277 7.58 4.25 0.99
N ASP A 278 7.81 3.47 2.05
CA ASP A 278 8.50 3.95 3.25
C ASP A 278 9.88 4.52 2.90
N GLU A 279 10.69 3.80 2.13
CA GLU A 279 12.00 4.26 1.67
C GLU A 279 11.91 5.56 0.85
N ALA A 280 10.91 5.68 -0.03
CA ALA A 280 10.68 6.88 -0.82
C ALA A 280 10.35 8.10 0.07
N PHE A 281 9.41 7.95 1.01
CA PHE A 281 9.01 9.03 1.91
C PHE A 281 10.09 9.38 2.94
N GLU A 282 10.87 8.41 3.43
CA GLU A 282 11.95 8.67 4.38
C GLU A 282 13.15 9.38 3.74
N THR A 283 13.44 9.06 2.47
CA THR A 283 14.55 9.67 1.73
C THR A 283 14.20 11.07 1.21
N GLU A 284 13.01 11.21 0.63
CA GLU A 284 12.61 12.44 -0.08
C GLU A 284 11.79 13.40 0.81
N ALA A 285 11.18 12.92 1.89
CA ALA A 285 10.33 13.72 2.78
C ALA A 285 10.60 13.50 4.29
N PRO A 286 11.86 13.61 4.77
CA PRO A 286 12.20 13.37 6.17
C PRO A 286 11.49 14.33 7.14
N ASP A 287 11.23 15.56 6.70
CA ASP A 287 10.57 16.61 7.51
C ASP A 287 9.04 16.65 7.31
N GLY A 288 8.47 15.67 6.61
CA GLY A 288 7.04 15.57 6.31
C GLY A 288 6.69 15.88 4.86
N THR A 289 5.53 15.39 4.42
CA THR A 289 5.10 15.40 3.03
C THR A 289 4.87 16.83 2.52
N ALA A 290 4.21 17.68 3.31
CA ALA A 290 3.91 19.07 2.91
C ALA A 290 5.19 19.87 2.60
N ARG A 291 6.22 19.75 3.44
CA ARG A 291 7.50 20.43 3.22
C ARG A 291 8.23 19.93 1.99
N ALA A 292 8.17 18.62 1.73
CA ALA A 292 8.79 18.03 0.53
C ALA A 292 8.12 18.53 -0.77
N LEU A 293 6.84 18.88 -0.72
CA LEU A 293 6.12 19.45 -1.87
C LEU A 293 6.40 20.93 -2.10
N GLU A 294 6.69 21.68 -1.03
CA GLU A 294 7.07 23.10 -1.11
C GLU A 294 8.53 23.30 -1.57
N GLN A 295 9.35 22.25 -1.56
CA GLN A 295 10.74 22.32 -2.01
C GLN A 295 10.81 22.56 -3.53
N VAL A 296 11.23 23.78 -3.89
CA VAL A 296 11.48 24.18 -5.28
C VAL A 296 12.84 23.66 -5.75
N GLU A 297 13.85 23.67 -4.88
CA GLU A 297 15.20 23.21 -5.16
C GLU A 297 15.47 21.87 -4.46
N LEU A 298 15.74 20.83 -5.24
CA LEU A 298 16.12 19.51 -4.75
C LEU A 298 17.60 19.51 -4.33
N LYS A 299 17.94 18.80 -3.26
CA LYS A 299 19.34 18.61 -2.86
C LYS A 299 20.04 17.70 -3.85
N GLU A 300 21.37 17.80 -3.91
CA GLU A 300 22.18 16.92 -4.77
C GLU A 300 21.91 15.43 -4.45
N GLY A 301 21.51 14.68 -5.47
CA GLY A 301 21.14 13.26 -5.35
C GLY A 301 19.67 12.98 -5.00
N GLN A 302 18.85 14.01 -4.72
CA GLN A 302 17.40 13.85 -4.58
C GLN A 302 16.71 13.87 -5.94
N ILE A 303 15.71 13.01 -6.07
CA ILE A 303 14.91 12.89 -7.30
C ILE A 303 13.64 13.74 -7.21
N GLY A 304 13.15 13.95 -5.98
CA GLY A 304 11.84 14.50 -5.70
C GLY A 304 10.86 13.41 -5.29
N LEU A 305 10.05 13.72 -4.27
CA LEU A 305 9.11 12.78 -3.67
C LEU A 305 8.13 12.21 -4.72
N LEU A 306 7.54 13.08 -5.55
CA LEU A 306 6.43 12.69 -6.43
C LEU A 306 6.87 11.78 -7.59
N PRO A 307 7.95 12.08 -8.34
CA PRO A 307 8.49 11.13 -9.31
C PRO A 307 8.91 9.81 -8.68
N ARG A 308 9.49 9.84 -7.47
CA ARG A 308 9.89 8.62 -6.74
C ARG A 308 8.69 7.76 -6.36
N VAL A 309 7.63 8.36 -5.82
CA VAL A 309 6.38 7.66 -5.47
C VAL A 309 5.71 7.11 -6.73
N LYS A 310 5.62 7.90 -7.81
CA LYS A 310 5.09 7.46 -9.11
C LYS A 310 5.83 6.23 -9.60
N TYR A 311 7.15 6.23 -9.52
CA TYR A 311 8.00 5.11 -9.91
C TYR A 311 7.75 3.87 -9.02
N CYS A 312 7.62 4.03 -7.70
CA CYS A 312 7.29 2.92 -6.80
C CYS A 312 5.94 2.28 -7.16
N LEU A 313 4.91 3.10 -7.46
CA LEU A 313 3.59 2.60 -7.87
C LEU A 313 3.64 1.90 -9.23
N TRP A 314 4.38 2.47 -10.18
CA TRP A 314 4.61 1.86 -11.49
C TRP A 314 5.27 0.49 -11.40
N ALA A 315 6.36 0.38 -10.64
CA ALA A 315 7.14 -0.85 -10.52
C ALA A 315 6.37 -1.95 -9.77
N ASN A 316 5.67 -1.60 -8.68
CA ASN A 316 5.02 -2.60 -7.82
C ASN A 316 3.58 -2.89 -8.24
N MET A 317 2.77 -1.85 -8.47
CA MET A 317 1.34 -2.03 -8.72
C MET A 317 1.03 -2.40 -10.17
N TYR A 318 1.76 -1.79 -11.12
CA TYR A 318 1.63 -2.06 -12.55
C TYR A 318 2.73 -2.97 -13.11
N SER A 319 3.56 -3.56 -12.23
CA SER A 319 4.66 -4.47 -12.59
C SER A 319 5.65 -3.91 -13.61
N GLY A 320 5.73 -2.59 -13.76
CA GLY A 320 6.57 -1.91 -14.74
C GLY A 320 6.14 -2.08 -16.21
N VAL A 321 4.95 -2.59 -16.48
CA VAL A 321 4.48 -2.94 -17.84
C VAL A 321 3.83 -1.74 -18.53
N VAL A 322 3.20 -0.85 -17.77
CA VAL A 322 2.49 0.31 -18.33
C VAL A 322 3.46 1.46 -18.68
N PRO A 323 3.13 2.33 -19.65
CA PRO A 323 3.91 3.54 -19.89
C PRO A 323 3.95 4.45 -18.65
N HIS A 324 5.06 5.15 -18.41
CA HIS A 324 5.14 6.11 -17.31
C HIS A 324 4.19 7.29 -17.48
N ASP A 325 3.83 7.65 -18.70
CA ASP A 325 2.91 8.75 -18.99
C ASP A 325 1.42 8.35 -18.88
N LEU A 326 1.14 7.14 -18.40
CA LEU A 326 -0.22 6.65 -18.18
C LEU A 326 -0.96 7.60 -17.20
N PRO A 327 -2.10 8.20 -17.60
CA PRO A 327 -2.81 9.17 -16.77
C PRO A 327 -3.34 8.54 -15.47
N GLU A 328 -3.73 7.27 -15.50
CA GLU A 328 -4.19 6.51 -14.33
C GLU A 328 -3.10 6.44 -13.24
N LEU A 329 -1.84 6.23 -13.64
CA LEU A 329 -0.69 6.20 -12.74
C LEU A 329 -0.40 7.58 -12.14
N HIS A 330 -0.52 8.64 -12.95
CA HIS A 330 -0.37 10.01 -12.47
C HIS A 330 -1.47 10.35 -11.46
N GLU A 331 -2.73 10.06 -11.78
CA GLU A 331 -3.88 10.31 -10.90
C GLU A 331 -3.75 9.53 -9.58
N LEU A 332 -3.30 8.27 -9.62
CA LEU A 332 -3.06 7.49 -8.41
C LEU A 332 -1.95 8.07 -7.55
N THR A 333 -0.89 8.58 -8.18
CA THR A 333 0.22 9.25 -7.46
C THR A 333 -0.28 10.50 -6.74
N VAL A 334 -1.03 11.36 -7.44
CA VAL A 334 -1.66 12.56 -6.87
C VAL A 334 -2.58 12.18 -5.72
N TYR A 335 -3.43 11.18 -5.93
CA TYR A 335 -4.35 10.67 -4.92
C TYR A 335 -3.61 10.18 -3.67
N LEU A 336 -2.61 9.30 -3.81
CA LEU A 336 -1.89 8.72 -2.67
C LEU A 336 -1.23 9.81 -1.83
N VAL A 337 -0.59 10.78 -2.47
CA VAL A 337 0.12 11.86 -1.79
C VAL A 337 -0.87 12.84 -1.13
N ARG A 338 -2.01 13.11 -1.78
CA ARG A 338 -3.10 13.89 -1.20
C ARG A 338 -3.67 13.23 0.06
N GLN A 339 -3.93 11.92 0.02
CA GLN A 339 -4.38 11.17 1.20
C GLN A 339 -3.32 11.22 2.30
N ARG A 340 -2.05 11.06 1.93
CA ARG A 340 -0.94 11.13 2.88
C ARG A 340 -0.86 12.49 3.59
N LEU A 341 -0.94 13.59 2.84
CA LEU A 341 -0.99 14.95 3.39
C LEU A 341 -2.16 15.12 4.37
N ALA A 342 -3.35 14.66 3.98
CA ALA A 342 -4.54 14.75 4.80
C ALA A 342 -4.40 14.00 6.13
N MET A 343 -3.82 12.78 6.10
CA MET A 343 -3.58 12.00 7.30
C MET A 343 -2.45 12.56 8.16
N GLU A 344 -1.45 13.21 7.57
CA GLU A 344 -0.41 13.93 8.33
C GLU A 344 -0.96 15.19 9.01
N ALA A 345 -1.87 15.91 8.36
CA ALA A 345 -2.55 17.07 8.93
C ALA A 345 -3.61 16.70 9.98
N MET A 346 -4.04 15.44 10.01
CA MET A 346 -5.10 14.98 10.89
C MET A 346 -4.70 15.08 12.38
N PRO A 347 -5.58 15.64 13.23
CA PRO A 347 -5.39 15.61 14.66
C PRO A 347 -5.36 14.18 15.19
N ARG A 348 -4.51 13.97 16.20
CA ARG A 348 -4.32 12.69 16.87
C ARG A 348 -5.64 12.02 17.29
N ASN A 349 -6.54 12.78 17.94
CA ASN A 349 -7.78 12.23 18.49
C ASN A 349 -8.75 11.79 17.39
N THR A 350 -8.83 12.55 16.31
CA THR A 350 -9.62 12.22 15.11
C THR A 350 -9.15 10.92 14.48
N PHE A 351 -7.82 10.73 14.35
CA PHE A 351 -7.27 9.47 13.85
C PHE A 351 -7.61 8.31 14.79
N LEU A 352 -7.29 8.44 16.08
CA LEU A 352 -7.44 7.38 17.08
C LEU A 352 -8.89 6.92 17.30
N THR A 353 -9.86 7.80 17.05
CA THR A 353 -11.30 7.49 17.11
C THR A 353 -11.84 6.90 15.80
N GLY A 354 -11.03 6.84 14.74
CA GLY A 354 -11.45 6.40 13.40
C GLY A 354 -12.48 7.34 12.76
N ARG A 355 -12.61 8.58 13.24
CA ARG A 355 -13.59 9.56 12.74
C ARG A 355 -13.00 10.42 11.63
N PHE A 356 -12.62 9.78 10.54
CA PHE A 356 -12.12 10.49 9.37
C PHE A 356 -12.68 9.90 8.09
N ASN A 357 -12.78 10.77 7.09
CA ASN A 357 -13.12 10.37 5.73
C ASN A 357 -11.89 10.51 4.86
N TRP A 358 -11.88 9.77 3.77
CA TRP A 358 -10.84 9.90 2.79
C TRP A 358 -11.00 11.15 1.90
N GLN A 359 -9.88 11.69 1.44
CA GLN A 359 -9.82 12.90 0.61
C GLN A 359 -9.87 12.56 -0.89
N ASP A 360 -11.03 12.08 -1.33
CA ASP A 360 -11.21 11.59 -2.68
C ASP A 360 -11.06 12.68 -3.74
N LEU A 361 -10.65 12.25 -4.94
CA LEU A 361 -10.57 13.15 -6.08
C LEU A 361 -11.98 13.47 -6.56
N PRO A 362 -12.32 14.75 -6.81
CA PRO A 362 -13.65 15.09 -7.31
C PRO A 362 -13.92 14.33 -8.60
N LEU A 363 -15.11 13.75 -8.67
CA LEU A 363 -15.55 13.01 -9.84
C LEU A 363 -15.66 13.98 -11.03
N PRO A 364 -15.50 13.51 -12.28
CA PRO A 364 -15.58 14.39 -13.46
C PRO A 364 -16.86 15.23 -13.53
N GLU A 365 -17.97 14.69 -13.02
CA GLU A 365 -19.28 15.37 -12.96
C GLU A 365 -19.30 16.53 -11.94
N GLU A 366 -18.46 16.47 -10.91
CA GLU A 366 -18.35 17.50 -9.85
C GLU A 366 -17.40 18.66 -10.24
N ARG A 367 -16.71 18.57 -11.38
CA ARG A 367 -15.78 19.62 -11.85
C ARG A 367 -16.45 20.72 -12.69
N VAL A 368 -17.78 20.66 -12.85
CA VAL A 368 -18.52 21.53 -13.79
C VAL A 368 -19.11 22.78 -13.12
N GLU A 369 -18.88 23.02 -11.83
CA GLU A 369 -19.36 24.23 -11.13
C GLU A 369 -18.30 25.32 -10.95
#